data_AF-A0A4Q5QU18-F1
#
_entry.id   AF-A0A4Q5QU18-F1
#
_cell.length_a   1.000
_cell.length_b   1.000
_cell.length_c   1.000
_cell.angle_alpha   90.00
_cell.angle_beta   90.00
_cell.angle_gamma   90.00
#
_symmetry.space_group_name_H-M   'P 1'
#
loop_
_entity.id
_entity.type
_entity.pdbx_description
1 polymer ?
#
loop_
_entity_poly.entity_id
_entity_poly.type
_entity_poly.pdbx_seq_one_letter_code
_entity_poly.pdbx_strand_id
1 'polypeptide(L)'
;MKREGFSGIFFHEGLLALIIIYFSFHGYVVHFGSVPATSLLVLSVVIFLFSLIIQRILLKLFENRARATVYSAILLLAILFFGVWQDIVSGLKPIANMGRLTIFFPLCLLVLIVSFLIISRSKATFRRFRIFLATLMLIYLVVDVFNLARQAGPENHGKQVNLKEISIPVSGNKSRPPVYILLLDEYQGNEGLDRYYNYPNASLRKKLLDGGFHINRNPSSNYHLTVYSLASMLNMEYLEFANPAVISNHFAYKRALQAIDKNKTAELFRRLGYHVKNKSPFYFDGQAPGFSTGLLPDKLNLAQHQTMYYRVARALPDILAEKFGIRYFAERNAELADKSNHRMMTEVLDESKVNNRSSFTYLHLMMPHEPFVRDSLGNKPGLMNYGGSRTIAETDSAYLQYLVYTNNVIMEFIEKLKASAGGCMRWKKLKVRCL
;
A
#
# COMPACT_ATOMS: atom_id res chain seq x y z
N MET A 1 39.62 -13.49 33.44
CA MET A 1 39.01 -12.59 32.44
C MET A 1 40.11 -12.05 31.52
N LYS A 2 40.42 -12.71 30.40
CA LYS A 2 41.42 -12.20 29.43
C LYS A 2 40.81 -10.97 28.72
N ARG A 3 41.44 -9.80 28.87
CA ARG A 3 41.07 -8.57 28.14
C ARG A 3 41.24 -8.83 26.64
N GLU A 4 40.14 -9.05 25.92
CA GLU A 4 40.15 -8.83 24.46
C GLU A 4 40.52 -7.35 24.23
N GLY A 5 41.58 -7.10 23.47
CA GLY A 5 42.06 -5.76 23.17
C GLY A 5 41.02 -4.90 22.44
N PHE A 6 41.28 -3.61 22.35
CA PHE A 6 40.42 -2.60 21.71
C PHE A 6 39.93 -3.04 20.31
N SER A 7 40.78 -3.75 19.54
CA SER A 7 40.47 -4.31 18.22
C SER A 7 39.35 -5.37 18.22
N GLY A 8 39.17 -6.12 19.31
CA GLY A 8 38.11 -7.11 19.43
C GLY A 8 36.72 -6.47 19.58
N ILE A 9 36.63 -5.33 20.27
CA ILE A 9 35.37 -4.61 20.52
C ILE A 9 34.78 -4.11 19.19
N PHE A 10 35.61 -3.46 18.36
CA PHE A 10 35.20 -3.00 17.03
C PHE A 10 34.79 -4.13 16.08
N PHE A 11 35.39 -5.31 16.21
CA PHE A 11 35.03 -6.45 15.37
C PHE A 11 33.63 -7.01 15.69
N HIS A 12 33.23 -7.01 16.97
CA HIS A 12 31.92 -7.51 17.38
C HIS A 12 30.81 -6.51 17.05
N GLU A 13 31.00 -5.24 17.40
CA GLU A 13 30.03 -4.17 17.11
C GLU A 13 29.95 -3.87 15.61
N GLY A 14 31.06 -4.03 14.88
CA GLY A 14 31.12 -3.87 13.44
C GLY A 14 30.21 -4.83 12.68
N LEU A 15 30.06 -6.09 13.13
CA LEU A 15 29.16 -7.05 12.47
C LEU A 15 27.69 -6.61 12.57
N LEU A 16 27.25 -6.17 13.76
CA LEU A 16 25.87 -5.72 13.95
C LEU A 16 25.60 -4.44 13.16
N ALA A 17 26.56 -3.50 13.16
CA ALA A 17 26.50 -2.30 12.35
C ALA A 17 26.39 -2.63 10.85
N LEU A 18 27.20 -3.58 10.34
CA LEU A 18 27.15 -4.00 8.94
C LEU A 18 25.78 -4.55 8.54
N ILE A 19 25.15 -5.38 9.37
CA ILE A 19 23.80 -5.91 9.10
C ILE A 19 22.77 -4.77 9.00
N ILE A 20 22.85 -3.77 9.89
CA ILE A 20 21.91 -2.65 9.94
C ILE A 20 22.14 -1.68 8.78
N ILE A 21 23.40 -1.39 8.46
CA ILE A 21 23.79 -0.57 7.31
C ILE A 21 23.30 -1.25 6.04
N TYR A 22 23.55 -2.55 5.87
CA TYR A 22 23.05 -3.30 4.72
C TYR A 22 21.52 -3.23 4.63
N PHE A 23 20.79 -3.57 5.70
CA PHE A 23 19.31 -3.50 5.71
C PHE A 23 18.80 -2.12 5.26
N SER A 24 19.38 -1.05 5.80
CA SER A 24 18.93 0.32 5.55
C SER A 24 19.31 0.80 4.14
N PHE A 25 20.53 0.50 3.70
CA PHE A 25 21.02 0.86 2.38
C PHE A 25 20.32 0.06 1.29
N HIS A 26 20.12 -1.24 1.48
CA HIS A 26 19.33 -2.07 0.59
C HIS A 26 17.91 -1.54 0.43
N GLY A 27 17.24 -1.22 1.54
CA GLY A 27 15.92 -0.58 1.53
C GLY A 27 15.91 0.75 0.76
N TYR A 28 16.97 1.55 0.87
CA TYR A 28 17.15 2.77 0.08
C TYR A 28 17.30 2.46 -1.42
N VAL A 29 18.13 1.50 -1.80
CA VAL A 29 18.42 1.17 -3.20
C VAL A 29 17.21 0.56 -3.89
N VAL A 30 16.48 -0.34 -3.23
CA VAL A 30 15.25 -0.95 -3.78
C VAL A 30 14.15 0.09 -3.95
N HIS A 31 14.07 1.07 -3.05
CA HIS A 31 13.05 2.11 -3.07
C HIS A 31 13.61 3.51 -3.36
N PHE A 32 14.66 3.58 -4.17
CA PHE A 32 15.43 4.80 -4.44
C PHE A 32 14.51 5.94 -4.87
N GLY A 33 14.55 7.11 -4.23
CA GLY A 33 13.67 8.24 -4.58
C GLY A 33 12.20 8.12 -4.16
N SER A 34 11.78 7.01 -3.55
CA SER A 34 10.46 6.84 -2.93
C SER A 34 10.50 6.93 -1.40
N VAL A 35 11.65 6.66 -0.79
CA VAL A 35 11.87 6.77 0.65
C VAL A 35 12.91 7.86 0.93
N PRO A 36 12.61 8.86 1.77
CA PRO A 36 13.60 9.86 2.16
C PRO A 36 14.80 9.21 2.86
N ALA A 37 16.01 9.55 2.43
CA ALA A 37 17.24 9.04 3.05
C ALA A 37 17.34 9.40 4.54
N THR A 38 16.80 10.56 4.93
CA THR A 38 16.73 11.00 6.33
C THR A 38 15.88 10.08 7.19
N SER A 39 14.73 9.62 6.69
CA SER A 39 13.87 8.68 7.42
C SER A 39 14.56 7.33 7.63
N LEU A 40 15.32 6.86 6.63
CA LEU A 40 16.10 5.63 6.75
C LEU A 40 17.26 5.77 7.72
N LEU A 41 17.95 6.91 7.71
CA LEU A 41 19.03 7.18 8.67
C LEU A 41 18.53 7.14 10.12
N VAL A 42 17.40 7.80 10.40
CA VAL A 42 16.76 7.75 11.73
C VAL A 42 16.40 6.31 12.10
N LEU A 43 15.83 5.54 11.17
CA LEU A 43 15.54 4.13 11.39
C LEU A 43 16.80 3.31 11.69
N SER A 44 17.90 3.52 10.96
CA SER A 44 19.18 2.84 11.21
C SER A 44 19.70 3.13 12.62
N VAL A 45 19.62 4.39 13.07
CA VAL A 45 20.03 4.78 14.42
C VAL A 45 19.17 4.09 15.47
N VAL A 46 17.84 4.07 15.29
CA VAL A 46 16.92 3.39 16.22
C VAL A 46 17.21 1.89 16.30
N ILE A 47 17.38 1.22 15.16
CA ILE A 47 17.73 -0.21 15.12
C ILE A 47 19.09 -0.46 15.76
N PHE A 48 20.08 0.43 15.53
CA PHE A 48 21.40 0.32 16.14
C PHE A 48 21.34 0.44 17.66
N LEU A 49 20.66 1.46 18.20
CA LEU A 49 20.46 1.61 19.64
C LEU A 49 19.75 0.40 20.26
N PHE A 50 18.71 -0.11 19.58
CA PHE A 50 18.02 -1.32 20.00
C PHE A 50 18.93 -2.56 19.99
N SER A 51 19.78 -2.69 18.97
CA SER A 51 20.77 -3.77 18.87
C SER A 51 21.81 -3.73 20.00
N LEU A 52 22.21 -2.53 20.44
CA LEU A 52 23.11 -2.38 21.58
C LEU A 52 22.44 -2.84 22.87
N ILE A 53 21.16 -2.54 23.07
CA ILE A 53 20.39 -3.02 24.23
C ILE A 53 20.32 -4.56 24.23
N ILE A 54 19.94 -5.16 23.09
CA ILE A 54 19.91 -6.62 22.94
C ILE A 54 21.28 -7.23 23.23
N GLN A 55 22.34 -6.67 22.64
CA GLN A 55 23.71 -7.12 22.85
C GLN A 55 24.09 -7.08 24.33
N ARG A 56 23.76 -6.00 25.06
CA ARG A 56 24.04 -5.88 26.50
C ARG A 56 23.30 -6.93 27.33
N ILE A 57 22.05 -7.23 27.01
CA ILE A 57 21.28 -8.28 27.68
C ILE A 57 21.92 -9.66 27.42
N LEU A 58 22.23 -9.97 26.16
CA LEU A 58 22.82 -11.25 25.79
C LEU A 58 24.25 -11.42 26.32
N LEU A 59 25.01 -10.33 26.45
CA LEU A 59 26.31 -10.34 27.11
C LEU A 59 26.21 -10.78 28.56
N LYS A 60 25.16 -10.35 29.28
CA LYS A 60 24.89 -10.80 30.66
C LYS A 60 24.47 -12.27 30.69
N LEU A 61 23.63 -12.71 29.75
CA LEU A 61 23.11 -14.09 29.73
C LEU A 61 24.16 -15.13 29.32
N PHE A 62 25.01 -14.82 28.34
CA PHE A 62 26.02 -15.76 27.85
C PHE A 62 27.39 -15.59 28.51
N GLU A 63 27.62 -14.48 29.21
CA GLU A 63 28.93 -14.12 29.80
C GLU A 63 30.10 -14.19 28.81
N ASN A 64 29.80 -14.09 27.50
CA ASN A 64 30.75 -14.27 26.43
C ASN A 64 30.40 -13.38 25.24
N ARG A 65 31.33 -12.50 24.87
CA ARG A 65 31.12 -11.51 23.80
C ARG A 65 30.86 -12.14 22.44
N ALA A 66 31.58 -13.21 22.10
CA ALA A 66 31.42 -13.87 20.81
C ALA A 66 30.03 -14.52 20.70
N ARG A 67 29.58 -15.22 21.74
CA ARG A 67 28.24 -15.85 21.77
C ARG A 67 27.11 -14.82 21.71
N ALA A 68 27.22 -13.75 22.50
CA ALA A 68 26.26 -12.66 22.48
C ALA A 68 26.15 -12.01 21.10
N THR A 69 27.29 -11.71 20.47
CA THR A 69 27.33 -11.10 19.13
C THR A 69 26.71 -11.99 18.06
N VAL A 70 27.00 -13.29 18.09
CA VAL A 70 26.40 -14.24 17.13
C VAL A 70 24.90 -14.32 17.30
N TYR A 71 24.40 -14.44 18.52
CA TYR A 71 22.96 -14.54 18.74
C TYR A 71 22.25 -13.21 18.45
N SER A 72 22.86 -12.05 18.77
CA SER A 72 22.37 -10.73 18.33
C SER A 72 22.27 -10.65 16.81
N ALA A 73 23.26 -11.13 16.06
CA ALA A 73 23.23 -11.16 14.61
C ALA A 73 22.09 -12.06 14.09
N ILE A 74 21.90 -13.24 14.69
CA ILE A 74 20.79 -14.15 14.35
C ILE A 74 19.44 -13.47 14.60
N LEU A 75 19.26 -12.80 15.75
CA LEU A 75 18.04 -12.06 16.07
C LEU A 75 17.79 -10.92 15.08
N LEU A 76 18.81 -10.10 14.77
CA LEU A 76 18.68 -9.02 13.80
C LEU A 76 18.31 -9.56 12.41
N LEU A 77 18.95 -10.63 11.95
CA LEU A 77 18.64 -11.24 10.66
C LEU A 77 17.20 -11.80 10.63
N ALA A 78 16.76 -12.45 11.70
CA ALA A 78 15.40 -12.97 11.82
C ALA A 78 14.34 -11.86 11.87
N ILE A 79 14.62 -10.74 12.55
CA ILE A 79 13.68 -9.63 12.71
C ILE A 79 13.65 -8.76 11.46
N LEU A 80 14.80 -8.35 10.93
CA LEU A 80 14.89 -7.38 9.82
C LEU A 80 14.52 -8.00 8.47
N PHE A 81 14.83 -9.29 8.27
CA PHE A 81 14.59 -9.99 7.00
C PHE A 81 13.50 -11.07 7.11
N PHE A 82 12.65 -11.01 8.14
CA PHE A 82 11.60 -11.99 8.40
C PHE A 82 10.72 -12.30 7.18
N GLY A 83 10.24 -11.24 6.53
CA GLY A 83 9.37 -11.33 5.37
C GLY A 83 10.07 -11.93 4.15
N VAL A 84 11.37 -11.67 3.98
CA VAL A 84 12.17 -12.30 2.92
C VAL A 84 12.20 -13.81 3.11
N TRP A 85 12.46 -14.28 4.33
CA TRP A 85 12.43 -15.71 4.64
C TRP A 85 11.03 -16.31 4.49
N GLN A 86 10.01 -15.59 4.94
CA GLN A 86 8.62 -16.01 4.80
C GLN A 86 8.21 -16.18 3.33
N ASP A 87 8.57 -15.20 2.48
CA ASP A 87 8.24 -15.19 1.06
C ASP A 87 8.97 -16.32 0.32
N ILE A 88 10.24 -16.60 0.66
CA ILE A 88 10.99 -17.75 0.13
C ILE A 88 10.26 -19.05 0.47
N VAL A 89 9.88 -19.27 1.72
CA VAL A 89 9.15 -20.49 2.13
C VAL A 89 7.80 -20.59 1.42
N SER A 90 7.09 -19.46 1.29
CA SER A 90 5.79 -19.40 0.61
C SER A 90 5.90 -19.69 -0.89
N GLY A 91 7.02 -19.36 -1.53
CA GLY A 91 7.30 -19.64 -2.94
C GLY A 91 7.70 -21.09 -3.23
N LEU A 92 8.15 -21.84 -2.22
CA LEU A 92 8.54 -23.25 -2.37
C LEU A 92 7.32 -24.16 -2.29
N LYS A 93 6.77 -24.57 -3.44
CA LYS A 93 5.54 -25.38 -3.56
C LYS A 93 5.41 -26.54 -2.54
N PRO A 94 6.44 -27.36 -2.25
CA PRO A 94 6.30 -28.46 -1.28
C PRO A 94 5.98 -28.02 0.15
N ILE A 95 6.40 -26.80 0.53
CA ILE A 95 6.29 -26.27 1.89
C ILE A 95 5.60 -24.91 1.95
N ALA A 96 4.93 -24.48 0.88
CA ALA A 96 4.33 -23.15 0.76
C ALA A 96 3.37 -22.82 1.92
N ASN A 97 2.64 -23.84 2.42
CA ASN A 97 1.76 -23.70 3.58
C ASN A 97 2.49 -23.28 4.86
N MET A 98 3.77 -23.63 5.02
CA MET A 98 4.59 -23.21 6.17
C MET A 98 4.91 -21.72 6.15
N GLY A 99 4.73 -21.04 5.00
CA GLY A 99 4.90 -19.60 4.86
C GLY A 99 3.73 -18.78 5.42
N ARG A 100 2.58 -19.41 5.74
CA ARG A 100 1.47 -18.74 6.42
C ARG A 100 1.96 -18.16 7.74
N LEU A 101 1.69 -16.88 8.00
CA LEU A 101 2.24 -16.17 9.16
C LEU A 101 1.93 -16.89 10.49
N THR A 102 0.74 -17.46 10.62
CA THR A 102 0.28 -18.23 11.78
C THR A 102 1.09 -19.50 12.06
N ILE A 103 1.85 -20.00 11.07
CA ILE A 103 2.75 -21.16 11.19
C ILE A 103 4.21 -20.69 11.20
N PHE A 104 4.59 -19.82 10.27
CA PHE A 104 5.95 -19.34 10.10
C PHE A 104 6.47 -18.58 11.32
N PHE A 105 5.64 -17.74 11.94
CA PHE A 105 6.04 -16.96 13.11
C PHE A 105 6.37 -17.85 14.33
N PRO A 106 5.50 -18.78 14.77
CA PRO A 106 5.87 -19.75 15.81
C PRO A 106 7.10 -20.60 15.47
N LEU A 107 7.25 -21.03 14.20
CA LEU A 107 8.42 -21.78 13.77
C LEU A 107 9.71 -20.96 13.88
N CYS A 108 9.66 -19.68 13.49
CA CYS A 108 10.77 -18.75 13.64
C CYS A 108 11.15 -18.58 15.12
N LEU A 109 10.16 -18.41 16.01
CA LEU A 109 10.40 -18.35 17.46
C LEU A 109 11.03 -19.64 17.99
N LEU A 110 10.56 -20.81 17.54
CA LEU A 110 11.14 -22.10 17.91
C LEU A 110 12.62 -22.21 17.48
N VAL A 111 12.95 -21.81 16.25
CA VAL A 111 14.33 -21.79 15.75
C VAL A 111 15.21 -20.83 16.56
N LEU A 112 14.68 -19.67 16.94
CA LEU A 112 15.38 -18.72 17.81
C LEU A 112 15.64 -19.34 19.20
N ILE A 113 14.65 -19.98 19.82
CA ILE A 113 14.81 -20.66 21.11
C ILE A 113 15.83 -21.80 21.01
N VAL A 114 15.74 -22.67 20.01
CA VAL A 114 16.68 -23.79 19.82
C VAL A 114 18.10 -23.28 19.59
N SER A 115 18.28 -22.26 18.76
CA SER A 115 19.60 -21.66 18.52
C SER A 115 20.18 -20.99 19.78
N PHE A 116 19.34 -20.35 20.61
CA PHE A 116 19.74 -19.84 21.93
C PHE A 116 20.27 -20.97 22.83
N LEU A 117 19.54 -22.08 22.92
CA LEU A 117 19.93 -23.24 23.73
C LEU A 117 21.24 -23.85 23.23
N ILE A 118 21.40 -24.06 21.92
CA ILE A 118 22.64 -24.58 21.33
C ILE A 118 23.83 -23.65 21.63
N ILE A 119 23.67 -22.34 21.42
CA ILE A 119 24.75 -21.36 21.63
C ILE A 119 25.10 -21.22 23.12
N SER A 120 24.11 -21.22 24.02
CA SER A 120 24.33 -21.14 25.46
C SER A 120 25.20 -22.30 25.98
N ARG A 121 25.02 -23.49 25.42
CA ARG A 121 25.78 -24.71 25.78
C ARG A 121 27.11 -24.84 25.03
N SER A 122 27.30 -24.10 23.94
CA SER A 122 28.50 -24.17 23.12
C SER A 122 29.70 -23.47 23.77
N LYS A 123 30.88 -24.07 23.63
CA LYS A 123 32.19 -23.47 23.97
C LYS A 123 32.86 -22.80 22.75
N ALA A 124 32.25 -22.87 21.57
CA ALA A 124 32.82 -22.34 20.34
C ALA A 124 32.82 -20.80 20.33
N THR A 125 33.84 -20.22 19.70
CA THR A 125 33.96 -18.76 19.50
C THR A 125 33.27 -18.28 18.22
N PHE A 126 32.76 -19.21 17.41
CA PHE A 126 32.06 -18.97 16.14
C PHE A 126 32.78 -17.97 15.20
N ARG A 127 34.12 -17.91 15.27
CA ARG A 127 34.91 -16.91 14.53
C ARG A 127 34.68 -17.01 13.01
N ARG A 128 34.68 -18.23 12.46
CA ARG A 128 34.44 -18.47 11.03
C ARG A 128 33.07 -17.97 10.58
N PHE A 129 32.04 -18.24 11.37
CA PHE A 129 30.67 -17.79 11.09
C PHE A 129 30.54 -16.26 11.12
N ARG A 130 31.16 -15.59 12.11
CA ARG A 130 31.16 -14.12 12.18
C ARG A 130 31.89 -13.48 10.99
N ILE A 131 33.04 -14.01 10.60
CA ILE A 131 33.78 -13.54 9.41
C ILE A 131 32.95 -13.77 8.14
N PHE A 132 32.34 -14.93 8.00
CA PHE A 132 31.44 -15.25 6.90
C PHE A 132 30.30 -14.22 6.79
N LEU A 133 29.58 -13.96 7.88
CA LEU A 133 28.49 -12.98 7.88
C LEU A 133 28.97 -11.57 7.54
N ALA A 134 30.08 -11.10 8.13
CA ALA A 134 30.62 -9.78 7.83
C ALA A 134 31.01 -9.65 6.35
N THR A 135 31.65 -10.69 5.79
CA THR A 135 32.04 -10.74 4.38
C THR A 135 30.82 -10.75 3.47
N LEU A 136 29.79 -11.53 3.82
CA LEU A 136 28.53 -11.59 3.07
C LEU A 136 27.83 -10.23 3.04
N MET A 137 27.73 -9.53 4.17
CA MET A 137 27.13 -8.19 4.24
C MET A 137 27.92 -7.18 3.39
N LEU A 138 29.25 -7.26 3.40
CA LEU A 138 30.09 -6.39 2.57
C LEU A 138 29.88 -6.65 1.08
N ILE A 139 29.81 -7.92 0.66
CA ILE A 139 29.54 -8.29 -0.73
C ILE A 139 28.18 -7.73 -1.16
N TYR A 140 27.13 -7.91 -0.36
CA TYR A 140 25.81 -7.36 -0.71
C TYR A 140 25.77 -5.83 -0.72
N LEU A 141 26.53 -5.16 0.16
CA LEU A 141 26.68 -3.71 0.10
C LEU A 141 27.29 -3.26 -1.24
N VAL A 142 28.33 -3.95 -1.72
CA VAL A 142 28.97 -3.66 -3.02
C VAL A 142 27.97 -3.87 -4.17
N VAL A 143 27.17 -4.95 -4.12
CA VAL A 143 26.09 -5.20 -5.08
C VAL A 143 25.08 -4.05 -5.08
N ASP A 144 24.66 -3.57 -3.91
CA ASP A 144 23.71 -2.47 -3.82
C ASP A 144 24.29 -1.13 -4.29
N VAL A 145 25.59 -0.88 -4.06
CA VAL A 145 26.28 0.31 -4.62
C VAL A 145 26.26 0.26 -6.15
N PHE A 146 26.54 -0.91 -6.74
CA PHE A 146 26.46 -1.09 -8.18
C PHE A 146 25.03 -0.91 -8.72
N ASN A 147 24.03 -1.46 -8.04
CA ASN A 147 22.62 -1.29 -8.39
C ASN A 147 22.18 0.18 -8.31
N LEU A 148 22.62 0.90 -7.27
CA LEU A 148 22.36 2.33 -7.12
C LEU A 148 22.98 3.14 -8.26
N ALA A 149 24.23 2.86 -8.61
CA ALA A 149 24.92 3.53 -9.72
C ALA A 149 24.18 3.33 -11.06
N ARG A 150 23.68 2.11 -11.33
CA ARG A 150 22.86 1.82 -12.52
C ARG A 150 21.52 2.56 -12.49
N GLN A 151 20.88 2.68 -11.33
CA GLN A 151 19.60 3.38 -11.18
C GLN A 151 19.71 4.90 -11.28
N ALA A 152 20.81 5.47 -10.76
CA ALA A 152 21.11 6.90 -10.85
C ALA A 152 21.67 7.31 -12.23
N GLY A 153 21.97 6.34 -13.10
CA GLY A 153 22.45 6.58 -14.45
C GLY A 153 21.40 7.28 -15.35
N PRO A 154 21.84 8.08 -16.33
CA PRO A 154 20.97 8.90 -17.19
C PRO A 154 19.93 8.10 -17.98
N GLU A 155 20.18 6.82 -18.28
CA GLU A 155 19.23 5.97 -19.00
C GLU A 155 17.97 5.61 -18.19
N ASN A 156 18.04 5.66 -16.85
CA ASN A 156 16.92 5.37 -15.95
C ASN A 156 16.23 6.64 -15.43
N HIS A 157 16.84 7.81 -15.61
CA HIS A 157 16.20 9.10 -15.41
C HIS A 157 15.26 9.41 -16.57
N GLY A 158 14.12 8.74 -16.55
CA GLY A 158 12.97 9.14 -17.35
C GLY A 158 13.18 9.02 -18.85
N LYS A 159 12.77 7.88 -19.40
CA LYS A 159 11.65 8.01 -20.35
C LYS A 159 10.49 8.63 -19.57
N GLN A 160 10.55 9.94 -19.33
CA GLN A 160 9.35 10.72 -19.13
C GLN A 160 8.48 10.30 -20.31
N VAL A 161 7.27 9.86 -20.03
CA VAL A 161 6.29 9.59 -21.08
C VAL A 161 6.34 10.81 -21.98
N ASN A 162 6.90 10.65 -23.19
CA ASN A 162 7.21 11.78 -24.04
C ASN A 162 5.84 12.33 -24.41
N LEU A 163 5.46 13.40 -23.72
CA LEU A 163 4.14 13.99 -23.84
C LEU A 163 4.10 14.53 -25.26
N LYS A 164 3.53 13.76 -26.20
CA LYS A 164 2.98 14.37 -27.42
C LYS A 164 2.17 15.53 -26.90
N GLU A 165 2.57 16.75 -27.26
CA GLU A 165 1.88 17.96 -26.85
C GLU A 165 0.41 17.73 -27.17
N ILE A 166 -0.41 17.59 -26.12
CA ILE A 166 -1.84 17.62 -26.31
C ILE A 166 -2.09 19.06 -26.73
N SER A 167 -2.31 19.27 -28.03
CA SER A 167 -2.74 20.55 -28.58
C SER A 167 -4.13 20.82 -28.03
N ILE A 168 -4.19 21.53 -26.90
CA ILE A 168 -5.43 21.95 -26.27
C ILE A 168 -5.80 23.28 -26.95
N PRO A 169 -6.86 23.34 -27.77
CA PRO A 169 -7.38 24.63 -28.19
C PRO A 169 -7.89 25.35 -26.95
N VAL A 170 -7.11 26.32 -26.46
CA VAL A 170 -7.51 27.20 -25.36
C VAL A 170 -8.56 28.16 -25.90
N SER A 171 -9.80 27.70 -26.05
CA SER A 171 -10.91 28.60 -26.34
C SER A 171 -11.22 29.44 -25.08
N GLY A 172 -11.36 30.74 -25.30
CA GLY A 172 -11.36 31.76 -24.26
C GLY A 172 -12.44 31.60 -23.19
N ASN A 173 -12.06 31.97 -21.97
CA ASN A 173 -12.81 32.50 -20.83
C ASN A 173 -14.32 32.20 -20.70
N LYS A 174 -14.78 30.98 -20.98
CA LYS A 174 -16.06 30.48 -20.48
C LYS A 174 -15.87 29.94 -19.08
N SER A 175 -16.76 30.29 -18.15
CA SER A 175 -16.88 29.63 -16.85
C SER A 175 -16.97 28.12 -17.06
N ARG A 176 -15.91 27.39 -16.68
CA ARG A 176 -15.83 25.94 -16.91
C ARG A 176 -16.45 25.22 -15.70
N PRO A 177 -17.32 24.23 -15.91
CA PRO A 177 -17.95 23.52 -14.80
C PRO A 177 -16.89 22.74 -14.01
N PRO A 178 -17.11 22.53 -12.69
CA PRO A 178 -16.28 21.62 -11.92
C PRO A 178 -16.37 20.20 -12.49
N VAL A 179 -15.27 19.47 -12.47
CA VAL A 179 -15.17 18.10 -12.97
C VAL A 179 -14.74 17.19 -11.83
N TYR A 180 -15.40 16.04 -11.72
CA TYR A 180 -15.14 15.04 -10.69
C TYR A 180 -14.83 13.71 -11.36
N ILE A 181 -13.74 13.07 -10.95
CA ILE A 181 -13.54 11.63 -11.15
C ILE A 181 -13.85 10.96 -9.82
N LEU A 182 -14.94 10.21 -9.79
CA LEU A 182 -15.31 9.34 -8.69
C LEU A 182 -14.88 7.91 -9.03
N LEU A 183 -13.99 7.35 -8.22
CA LEU A 183 -13.52 5.97 -8.35
C LEU A 183 -13.93 5.17 -7.13
N LEU A 184 -14.53 4.00 -7.37
CA LEU A 184 -14.96 3.04 -6.36
C LEU A 184 -14.02 1.83 -6.44
N ASP A 185 -13.20 1.62 -5.41
CA ASP A 185 -12.18 0.56 -5.43
C ASP A 185 -12.84 -0.82 -5.39
N GLU A 186 -12.37 -1.72 -6.25
CA GLU A 186 -12.93 -3.06 -6.49
C GLU A 186 -14.40 -3.12 -6.88
N TYR A 187 -15.01 -2.01 -7.37
CA TYR A 187 -16.38 -2.06 -7.84
C TYR A 187 -16.52 -2.88 -9.13
N GLN A 188 -17.15 -4.05 -9.02
CA GLN A 188 -17.39 -4.93 -10.15
C GLN A 188 -18.46 -4.36 -11.10
N GLY A 189 -18.16 -4.38 -12.41
CA GLY A 189 -19.08 -3.91 -13.45
C GLY A 189 -20.36 -4.76 -13.54
N ASN A 190 -21.43 -4.20 -14.11
CA ASN A 190 -22.75 -4.83 -14.17
C ASN A 190 -22.74 -6.25 -14.78
N GLU A 191 -21.99 -6.46 -15.87
CA GLU A 191 -21.88 -7.79 -16.49
C GLU A 191 -21.17 -8.79 -15.57
N GLY A 192 -20.17 -8.34 -14.82
CA GLY A 192 -19.48 -9.16 -13.82
C GLY A 192 -20.38 -9.49 -12.63
N LEU A 193 -21.19 -8.53 -12.17
CA LEU A 193 -22.16 -8.76 -11.10
C LEU A 193 -23.24 -9.76 -11.52
N ASP A 194 -23.76 -9.65 -12.74
CA ASP A 194 -24.73 -10.59 -13.27
C ASP A 194 -24.12 -11.99 -13.43
N ARG A 195 -22.93 -12.08 -14.06
CA ARG A 195 -22.27 -13.35 -14.35
C ARG A 195 -21.78 -14.10 -13.12
N TYR A 196 -21.16 -13.41 -12.16
CA TYR A 196 -20.47 -14.05 -11.03
C TYR A 196 -21.29 -14.04 -9.75
N TYR A 197 -22.24 -13.10 -9.59
CA TYR A 197 -23.04 -12.94 -8.38
C TYR A 197 -24.55 -13.13 -8.62
N ASN A 198 -24.99 -13.38 -9.86
CA ASN A 198 -26.41 -13.38 -10.25
C ASN A 198 -27.15 -12.11 -9.79
N TYR A 199 -26.45 -10.96 -9.81
CA TYR A 199 -26.97 -9.69 -9.33
C TYR A 199 -27.10 -8.67 -10.48
N PRO A 200 -28.33 -8.40 -10.98
CA PRO A 200 -28.53 -7.61 -12.20
C PRO A 200 -28.31 -6.08 -12.04
N ASN A 201 -27.87 -5.62 -10.86
CA ASN A 201 -27.57 -4.21 -10.48
C ASN A 201 -28.54 -3.15 -11.05
N ALA A 202 -29.81 -3.53 -11.28
CA ALA A 202 -30.73 -2.77 -12.13
C ALA A 202 -31.14 -1.44 -11.49
N SER A 203 -31.23 -1.41 -10.16
CA SER A 203 -31.58 -0.22 -9.38
C SER A 203 -30.57 0.91 -9.58
N LEU A 204 -29.28 0.65 -9.42
CA LEU A 204 -28.24 1.65 -9.63
C LEU A 204 -28.24 2.15 -11.07
N ARG A 205 -28.30 1.23 -12.04
CA ARG A 205 -28.35 1.58 -13.47
C ARG A 205 -29.50 2.52 -13.79
N LYS A 206 -30.70 2.20 -13.30
CA LYS A 206 -31.87 3.05 -13.51
C LYS A 206 -31.68 4.43 -12.91
N LYS A 207 -31.22 4.52 -11.66
CA LYS A 207 -30.96 5.81 -10.99
C LYS A 207 -29.93 6.68 -11.72
N LEU A 208 -28.86 6.08 -12.24
CA LEU A 208 -27.86 6.78 -13.05
C LEU A 208 -28.45 7.28 -14.38
N LEU A 209 -29.19 6.44 -15.10
CA LEU A 209 -29.84 6.84 -16.36
C LEU A 209 -30.88 7.95 -16.14
N ASP A 210 -31.74 7.81 -15.13
CA ASP A 210 -32.72 8.82 -14.75
C ASP A 210 -32.02 10.14 -14.32
N GLY A 211 -30.82 10.03 -13.76
CA GLY A 211 -29.95 11.15 -13.40
C GLY A 211 -29.23 11.82 -14.58
N GLY A 212 -29.42 11.32 -15.81
CA GLY A 212 -28.81 11.83 -17.04
C GLY A 212 -27.39 11.31 -17.31
N PHE A 213 -26.93 10.29 -16.59
CA PHE A 213 -25.61 9.70 -16.81
C PHE A 213 -25.62 8.75 -18.01
N HIS A 214 -24.52 8.76 -18.76
CA HIS A 214 -24.23 7.74 -19.77
C HIS A 214 -23.59 6.52 -19.10
N ILE A 215 -24.08 5.33 -19.44
CA ILE A 215 -23.54 4.06 -18.95
C ILE A 215 -22.88 3.32 -20.11
N ASN A 216 -21.57 3.14 -20.03
CA ASN A 216 -20.84 2.25 -20.94
C ASN A 216 -21.28 0.81 -20.70
N ARG A 217 -21.53 0.06 -21.76
CA ARG A 217 -22.07 -1.30 -21.65
C ARG A 217 -21.04 -2.28 -21.07
N ASN A 218 -19.83 -2.30 -21.63
CA ASN A 218 -18.82 -3.32 -21.32
C ASN A 218 -17.45 -2.68 -21.02
N PRO A 219 -17.34 -1.79 -20.01
CA PRO A 219 -16.05 -1.23 -19.65
C PRO A 219 -15.15 -2.32 -19.04
N SER A 220 -13.87 -2.30 -19.37
CA SER A 220 -12.85 -3.17 -18.77
C SER A 220 -11.72 -2.31 -18.18
N SER A 221 -11.26 -2.65 -16.98
CA SER A 221 -10.03 -2.09 -16.43
C SER A 221 -8.82 -2.55 -17.27
N ASN A 222 -7.86 -1.65 -17.50
CA ASN A 222 -6.67 -1.96 -18.29
C ASN A 222 -5.75 -2.98 -17.60
N TYR A 223 -5.79 -3.03 -16.26
CA TYR A 223 -5.01 -3.92 -15.42
C TYR A 223 -5.83 -4.35 -14.20
N HIS A 224 -5.52 -5.52 -13.63
CA HIS A 224 -6.26 -6.07 -12.48
C HIS A 224 -5.84 -5.49 -11.13
N LEU A 225 -4.66 -4.86 -11.03
CA LEU A 225 -4.23 -4.18 -9.79
C LEU A 225 -4.47 -2.68 -9.88
N THR A 226 -5.01 -2.11 -8.80
CA THR A 226 -5.38 -0.70 -8.66
C THR A 226 -4.26 0.24 -9.11
N VAL A 227 -3.02 0.04 -8.66
CA VAL A 227 -1.89 0.92 -9.03
C VAL A 227 -1.60 0.96 -10.53
N TYR A 228 -1.70 -0.18 -11.23
CA TYR A 228 -1.45 -0.25 -12.66
C TYR A 228 -2.65 0.25 -13.46
N SER A 229 -3.87 -0.06 -13.00
CA SER A 229 -5.11 0.42 -13.61
C SER A 229 -5.17 1.95 -13.58
N LEU A 230 -4.89 2.54 -12.41
CA LEU A 230 -4.86 3.99 -12.23
C LEU A 230 -3.76 4.66 -13.04
N ALA A 231 -2.53 4.13 -12.98
CA ALA A 231 -1.42 4.69 -13.76
C ALA A 231 -1.74 4.71 -15.25
N SER A 232 -2.40 3.66 -15.76
CA SER A 232 -2.83 3.60 -17.15
C SER A 232 -3.98 4.58 -17.46
N MET A 233 -5.03 4.56 -16.65
CA MET A 233 -6.23 5.40 -16.83
C MET A 233 -5.87 6.90 -16.80
N LEU A 234 -5.08 7.33 -15.81
CA LEU A 234 -4.74 8.74 -15.62
C LEU A 234 -3.75 9.27 -16.66
N ASN A 235 -3.06 8.39 -17.39
CA ASN A 235 -2.12 8.75 -18.44
C ASN A 235 -2.63 8.42 -19.85
N MET A 236 -3.83 7.83 -19.96
CA MET A 236 -4.47 7.43 -21.21
C MET A 236 -3.56 6.56 -22.08
N GLU A 237 -2.81 5.66 -21.44
CA GLU A 237 -1.76 4.87 -22.10
C GLU A 237 -1.60 3.52 -21.41
N TYR A 238 -1.33 2.46 -22.18
CA TYR A 238 -0.97 1.17 -21.64
C TYR A 238 0.47 1.21 -21.10
N LEU A 239 0.68 0.54 -19.97
CA LEU A 239 1.98 0.46 -19.33
C LEU A 239 2.82 -0.61 -20.03
N GLU A 240 3.79 -0.18 -20.85
CA GLU A 240 4.76 -1.08 -21.50
C GLU A 240 5.54 -1.93 -20.49
N PHE A 241 5.72 -1.40 -19.28
CA PHE A 241 6.42 -2.07 -18.19
C PHE A 241 5.54 -3.01 -17.37
N ALA A 242 4.25 -3.21 -17.68
CA ALA A 242 3.32 -4.01 -16.88
C ALA A 242 3.02 -5.41 -17.47
N ASN A 243 3.99 -6.02 -18.17
CA ASN A 243 3.91 -7.40 -18.68
C ASN A 243 3.62 -8.41 -17.52
N PRO A 244 2.86 -9.51 -17.70
CA PRO A 244 2.46 -10.46 -16.63
C PRO A 244 3.49 -10.84 -15.56
N ALA A 245 4.78 -10.95 -15.90
CA ALA A 245 5.84 -11.25 -14.92
C ALA A 245 6.21 -10.07 -13.98
N VAL A 246 5.69 -8.87 -14.24
CA VAL A 246 6.16 -7.61 -13.65
C VAL A 246 5.31 -7.15 -12.45
N ILE A 247 4.18 -7.79 -12.20
CA ILE A 247 3.30 -7.47 -11.07
C ILE A 247 3.98 -7.70 -9.70
N SER A 248 5.00 -8.56 -9.63
CA SER A 248 5.86 -8.76 -8.45
C SER A 248 7.12 -7.89 -8.42
N ASN A 249 7.30 -6.98 -9.37
CA ASN A 249 8.51 -6.16 -9.48
C ASN A 249 8.32 -4.80 -8.77
N HIS A 250 9.08 -4.60 -7.68
CA HIS A 250 9.11 -3.34 -6.92
C HIS A 250 9.40 -2.10 -7.81
N PHE A 251 10.15 -2.25 -8.90
CA PHE A 251 10.44 -1.15 -9.82
C PHE A 251 9.21 -0.70 -10.62
N ALA A 252 8.42 -1.64 -11.14
CA ALA A 252 7.22 -1.33 -11.89
C ALA A 252 6.13 -0.72 -11.01
N TYR A 253 5.97 -1.27 -9.81
CA TYR A 253 5.07 -0.73 -8.79
C TYR A 253 5.42 0.74 -8.48
N LYS A 254 6.70 1.03 -8.25
CA LYS A 254 7.18 2.39 -8.03
C LYS A 254 6.92 3.31 -9.22
N ARG A 255 7.21 2.86 -10.45
CA ARG A 255 6.93 3.64 -11.67
C ARG A 255 5.44 3.94 -11.80
N ALA A 256 4.56 2.98 -11.46
CA ALA A 256 3.12 3.19 -11.45
C ALA A 256 2.70 4.26 -10.42
N LEU A 257 3.23 4.21 -9.18
CA LEU A 257 2.97 5.25 -8.18
C LEU A 257 3.43 6.64 -8.64
N GLN A 258 4.60 6.73 -9.27
CA GLN A 258 5.09 7.99 -9.86
C GLN A 258 4.19 8.48 -11.00
N ALA A 259 3.71 7.56 -11.85
CA ALA A 259 2.79 7.88 -12.94
C ALA A 259 1.40 8.29 -12.46
N ILE A 260 0.98 7.86 -11.25
CA ILE A 260 -0.25 8.35 -10.60
C ILE A 260 -0.02 9.77 -10.07
N ASP A 261 1.09 10.02 -9.37
CA ASP A 261 1.38 11.36 -8.82
C ASP A 261 1.56 12.39 -9.93
N LYS A 262 2.37 12.08 -10.94
CA LYS A 262 2.62 12.94 -12.11
C LYS A 262 1.92 12.36 -13.32
N ASN A 263 0.64 12.68 -13.47
CA ASN A 263 -0.22 12.13 -14.52
C ASN A 263 -0.70 13.18 -15.55
N LYS A 264 -0.97 12.72 -16.78
CA LYS A 264 -1.44 13.57 -17.89
C LYS A 264 -2.79 14.22 -17.63
N THR A 265 -3.70 13.53 -16.94
CA THR A 265 -5.05 14.06 -16.67
C THR A 265 -5.00 15.31 -15.78
N ALA A 266 -4.26 15.26 -14.67
CA ALA A 266 -4.09 16.42 -13.79
C ALA A 266 -3.39 17.58 -14.50
N GLU A 267 -2.35 17.28 -15.29
CA GLU A 267 -1.67 18.28 -16.11
C GLU A 267 -2.61 18.95 -17.12
N LEU A 268 -3.43 18.17 -17.82
CA LEU A 268 -4.43 18.66 -18.76
C LEU A 268 -5.40 19.63 -18.08
N PHE A 269 -5.97 19.25 -16.94
CA PHE A 269 -6.87 20.12 -16.19
C PHE A 269 -6.17 21.40 -15.69
N ARG A 270 -4.93 21.31 -15.22
CA ARG A 270 -4.12 22.47 -14.82
C ARG A 270 -3.85 23.41 -15.99
N ARG A 271 -3.49 22.90 -17.18
CA ARG A 271 -3.35 23.71 -18.41
C ARG A 271 -4.68 24.35 -18.84
N LEU A 272 -5.80 23.70 -18.53
CA LEU A 272 -7.14 24.25 -18.66
C LEU A 272 -7.54 25.20 -17.51
N GLY A 273 -6.63 25.64 -16.66
CA GLY A 273 -6.91 26.61 -15.59
C GLY A 273 -7.76 26.05 -14.44
N TYR A 274 -7.91 24.74 -14.34
CA TYR A 274 -8.59 24.11 -13.20
C TYR A 274 -7.67 24.05 -11.98
N HIS A 275 -8.28 24.21 -10.80
CA HIS A 275 -7.65 23.82 -9.54
C HIS A 275 -7.81 22.32 -9.31
N VAL A 276 -6.68 21.60 -9.34
CA VAL A 276 -6.65 20.15 -9.07
C VAL A 276 -6.80 19.91 -7.57
N LYS A 277 -7.62 18.93 -7.18
CA LYS A 277 -7.85 18.54 -5.79
C LYS A 277 -7.76 17.03 -5.62
N ASN A 278 -7.00 16.59 -4.61
CA ASN A 278 -6.79 15.17 -4.32
C ASN A 278 -7.61 14.70 -3.11
N LYS A 279 -8.51 13.74 -3.32
CA LYS A 279 -9.25 13.00 -2.29
C LYS A 279 -9.11 11.50 -2.54
N SER A 280 -7.86 11.04 -2.60
CA SER A 280 -7.49 9.66 -2.90
C SER A 280 -6.44 9.12 -1.92
N PRO A 281 -6.18 7.80 -1.89
CA PRO A 281 -5.13 7.23 -1.05
C PRO A 281 -3.72 7.36 -1.65
N PHE A 282 -3.59 8.07 -2.77
CA PHE A 282 -2.32 8.24 -3.48
C PHE A 282 -1.87 9.69 -3.45
N TYR A 283 -0.57 9.91 -3.62
CA TYR A 283 -0.09 11.22 -4.05
C TYR A 283 -0.65 11.51 -5.45
N PHE A 284 -1.09 12.73 -5.67
CA PHE A 284 -1.72 13.15 -6.93
C PHE A 284 -1.43 14.64 -7.19
N ASP A 285 -0.76 14.94 -8.30
CA ASP A 285 -0.29 16.28 -8.67
C ASP A 285 0.55 16.94 -7.55
N GLY A 286 1.35 16.15 -6.83
CA GLY A 286 2.17 16.60 -5.70
C GLY A 286 1.40 16.81 -4.38
N GLN A 287 0.09 16.63 -4.37
CA GLN A 287 -0.72 16.71 -3.16
C GLN A 287 -0.64 15.38 -2.40
N ALA A 288 -0.56 15.46 -1.07
CA ALA A 288 -0.57 14.29 -0.21
C ALA A 288 -1.91 13.53 -0.32
N PRO A 289 -1.94 12.22 -0.01
CA PRO A 289 -3.18 11.45 0.08
C PRO A 289 -4.21 12.10 1.01
N GLY A 290 -5.49 12.06 0.62
CA GLY A 290 -6.61 12.52 1.45
C GLY A 290 -6.88 11.60 2.64
N PHE A 291 -6.35 10.38 2.61
CA PHE A 291 -6.34 9.42 3.70
C PHE A 291 -5.25 8.36 3.46
N SER A 292 -4.84 7.65 4.50
CA SER A 292 -3.93 6.51 4.39
C SER A 292 -4.73 5.23 4.61
N THR A 293 -4.68 4.31 3.64
CA THR A 293 -5.35 3.00 3.72
C THR A 293 -4.59 2.01 4.60
N GLY A 294 -3.28 2.19 4.78
CA GLY A 294 -2.39 1.19 5.38
C GLY A 294 -2.27 -0.12 4.59
N LEU A 295 -3.02 -0.27 3.49
CA LEU A 295 -3.05 -1.47 2.65
C LEU A 295 -1.74 -1.67 1.89
N LEU A 296 -1.11 -0.58 1.48
CA LEU A 296 0.16 -0.58 0.76
C LEU A 296 1.21 0.14 1.61
N PRO A 297 2.42 -0.43 1.76
CA PRO A 297 3.49 0.25 2.47
C PRO A 297 3.86 1.53 1.71
N ASP A 298 3.97 2.64 2.44
CA ASP A 298 4.37 3.95 1.95
C ASP A 298 5.57 4.48 2.74
N LYS A 299 6.36 5.38 2.15
CA LYS A 299 7.48 6.06 2.82
C LYS A 299 8.39 5.05 3.56
N LEU A 300 8.58 5.20 4.87
CA LEU A 300 9.42 4.31 5.66
C LEU A 300 8.90 2.87 5.71
N ASN A 301 7.57 2.67 5.60
CA ASN A 301 7.00 1.32 5.56
C ASN A 301 7.45 0.54 4.32
N LEU A 302 7.81 1.21 3.22
CA LEU A 302 8.42 0.53 2.06
C LEU A 302 9.72 -0.17 2.46
N ALA A 303 10.55 0.43 3.32
CA ALA A 303 11.76 -0.23 3.79
C ALA A 303 11.51 -1.25 4.92
N GLN A 304 10.40 -1.12 5.64
CA GLN A 304 10.10 -1.93 6.82
C GLN A 304 9.11 -3.08 6.57
N HIS A 305 8.44 -3.14 5.42
CA HIS A 305 7.36 -4.11 5.17
C HIS A 305 7.82 -5.58 5.22
N GLN A 306 9.12 -5.82 5.04
CA GLN A 306 9.75 -7.12 5.13
C GLN A 306 10.24 -7.47 6.55
N THR A 307 10.04 -6.60 7.52
CA THR A 307 10.43 -6.86 8.93
C THR A 307 9.36 -7.68 9.65
N MET A 308 9.79 -8.43 10.67
CA MET A 308 8.89 -9.16 11.57
C MET A 308 7.89 -8.22 12.23
N TYR A 309 8.36 -7.05 12.72
CA TYR A 309 7.52 -6.05 13.34
C TYR A 309 6.36 -5.66 12.43
N TYR A 310 6.64 -5.25 11.19
CA TYR A 310 5.60 -4.81 10.27
C TYR A 310 4.62 -5.93 9.93
N ARG A 311 5.12 -7.11 9.54
CA ARG A 311 4.26 -8.24 9.13
C ARG A 311 3.39 -8.76 10.28
N VAL A 312 3.98 -8.91 11.46
CA VAL A 312 3.24 -9.35 12.65
C VAL A 312 2.26 -8.27 13.10
N ALA A 313 2.68 -7.00 13.24
CA ALA A 313 1.80 -5.93 13.68
C ALA A 313 0.61 -5.72 12.74
N ARG A 314 0.81 -5.86 11.42
CA ARG A 314 -0.25 -5.74 10.42
C ARG A 314 -1.28 -6.86 10.53
N ALA A 315 -0.85 -8.10 10.76
CA ALA A 315 -1.73 -9.26 10.83
C ALA A 315 -2.30 -9.54 12.23
N LEU A 316 -1.70 -8.96 13.27
CA LEU A 316 -2.07 -9.23 14.66
C LEU A 316 -3.53 -8.93 14.97
N PRO A 317 -4.15 -7.80 14.52
CA PRO A 317 -5.57 -7.54 14.76
C PRO A 317 -6.47 -8.68 14.27
N ASP A 318 -6.23 -9.18 13.06
CA ASP A 318 -7.03 -10.25 12.45
C ASP A 318 -6.78 -11.58 13.18
N ILE A 319 -5.52 -11.91 13.49
CA ILE A 319 -5.18 -13.11 14.27
C ILE A 319 -5.85 -13.09 15.65
N LEU A 320 -5.86 -11.94 16.33
CA LEU A 320 -6.52 -11.75 17.63
C LEU A 320 -8.03 -11.91 17.53
N ALA A 321 -8.65 -11.39 16.48
CA ALA A 321 -10.08 -11.54 16.24
C ALA A 321 -10.45 -13.00 15.93
N GLU A 322 -9.75 -13.64 14.99
CA GLU A 322 -10.05 -15.00 14.51
C GLU A 322 -9.76 -16.09 15.55
N LYS A 323 -8.58 -16.05 16.19
CA LYS A 323 -8.13 -17.15 17.06
C LYS A 323 -8.51 -16.95 18.52
N PHE A 324 -8.62 -15.70 18.96
CA PHE A 324 -8.81 -15.36 20.37
C PHE A 324 -10.10 -14.58 20.66
N GLY A 325 -10.88 -14.22 19.62
CA GLY A 325 -12.12 -13.47 19.78
C GLY A 325 -11.94 -12.02 20.24
N ILE A 326 -10.72 -11.48 20.22
CA ILE A 326 -10.41 -10.10 20.64
C ILE A 326 -10.60 -9.16 19.44
N ARG A 327 -11.84 -8.66 19.29
CA ARG A 327 -12.28 -7.96 18.07
C ARG A 327 -11.93 -6.48 18.00
N TYR A 328 -11.65 -5.86 19.15
CA TYR A 328 -11.49 -4.41 19.28
C TYR A 328 -10.56 -3.79 18.24
N PHE A 329 -9.41 -4.41 17.98
CA PHE A 329 -8.42 -3.87 17.05
C PHE A 329 -8.85 -4.00 15.58
N ALA A 330 -9.41 -5.14 15.19
CA ALA A 330 -9.90 -5.37 13.83
C ALA A 330 -11.10 -4.45 13.52
N GLU A 331 -12.07 -4.37 14.44
CA GLU A 331 -13.23 -3.48 14.33
C GLU A 331 -12.83 -2.01 14.27
N ARG A 332 -11.84 -1.60 15.07
CA ARG A 332 -11.30 -0.22 15.03
C ARG A 332 -10.67 0.10 13.69
N ASN A 333 -9.89 -0.81 13.11
CA ASN A 333 -9.29 -0.60 11.79
C ASN A 333 -10.36 -0.48 10.70
N ALA A 334 -11.38 -1.34 10.75
CA ALA A 334 -12.49 -1.31 9.81
C ALA A 334 -13.34 -0.03 9.95
N GLU A 335 -13.59 0.43 11.17
CA GLU A 335 -14.28 1.70 11.43
C GLU A 335 -13.50 2.92 10.93
N LEU A 336 -12.16 2.90 11.02
CA LEU A 336 -11.32 3.96 10.47
C LEU A 336 -11.43 4.01 8.92
N ALA A 337 -11.45 2.85 8.26
CA ALA A 337 -11.63 2.77 6.82
C ALA A 337 -13.00 3.34 6.40
N ASP A 338 -14.07 2.95 7.07
CA ASP A 338 -15.43 3.44 6.83
C ASP A 338 -15.56 4.97 7.04
N LYS A 339 -15.03 5.49 8.16
CA LYS A 339 -15.00 6.92 8.45
C LYS A 339 -14.22 7.71 7.40
N SER A 340 -13.16 7.12 6.82
CA SER A 340 -12.35 7.79 5.80
C SER A 340 -13.14 8.08 4.52
N ASN A 341 -13.95 7.12 4.04
CA ASN A 341 -14.82 7.30 2.88
C ASN A 341 -15.82 8.43 3.11
N HIS A 342 -16.54 8.38 4.24
CA HIS A 342 -17.55 9.39 4.60
C HIS A 342 -16.95 10.78 4.81
N ARG A 343 -15.76 10.87 5.41
CA ARG A 343 -15.03 12.12 5.57
C ARG A 343 -14.70 12.74 4.22
N MET A 344 -14.11 11.98 3.30
CA MET A 344 -13.77 12.50 1.97
C MET A 344 -14.99 12.94 1.18
N MET A 345 -16.09 12.19 1.21
CA MET A 345 -17.35 12.60 0.57
C MET A 345 -17.87 13.91 1.16
N THR A 346 -17.87 14.04 2.49
CA THR A 346 -18.28 15.27 3.17
C THR A 346 -17.40 16.46 2.77
N GLU A 347 -16.08 16.29 2.78
CA GLU A 347 -15.14 17.33 2.35
C GLU A 347 -15.41 17.79 0.90
N VAL A 348 -15.68 16.84 -0.02
CA VAL A 348 -16.02 17.19 -1.40
C VAL A 348 -17.34 17.95 -1.50
N LEU A 349 -18.37 17.56 -0.73
CA LEU A 349 -19.65 18.26 -0.67
C LEU A 349 -19.55 19.66 -0.05
N ASP A 350 -18.67 19.86 0.93
CA ASP A 350 -18.47 21.18 1.53
C ASP A 350 -17.69 22.09 0.59
N GLU A 351 -16.67 21.55 -0.06
CA GLU A 351 -15.92 22.26 -1.08
C GLU A 351 -16.79 22.64 -2.29
N SER A 352 -17.76 21.82 -2.70
CA SER A 352 -18.62 22.13 -3.85
C SER A 352 -19.56 23.33 -3.59
N LYS A 353 -19.93 23.60 -2.33
CA LYS A 353 -20.82 24.73 -1.94
C LYS A 353 -20.14 26.09 -2.06
N VAL A 354 -18.82 26.15 -1.87
CA VAL A 354 -18.05 27.41 -1.79
C VAL A 354 -17.35 27.73 -3.12
N ASN A 355 -17.38 26.80 -4.07
CA ASN A 355 -16.46 26.86 -5.20
C ASN A 355 -16.90 27.83 -6.31
N ASN A 356 -16.33 29.04 -6.27
CA ASN A 356 -16.44 30.02 -7.36
C ASN A 356 -15.39 29.80 -8.48
N ARG A 357 -14.63 28.69 -8.46
CA ARG A 357 -13.58 28.39 -9.44
C ARG A 357 -13.78 27.01 -10.10
N SER A 358 -13.33 26.87 -11.33
CA SER A 358 -13.28 25.57 -12.01
C SER A 358 -12.30 24.64 -11.28
N SER A 359 -12.81 23.55 -10.67
CA SER A 359 -11.98 22.56 -9.98
C SER A 359 -12.08 21.19 -10.63
N PHE A 360 -10.96 20.47 -10.62
CA PHE A 360 -10.90 19.07 -11.00
C PHE A 360 -10.60 18.26 -9.75
N THR A 361 -11.56 17.46 -9.30
CA THR A 361 -11.45 16.68 -8.06
C THR A 361 -11.35 15.20 -8.38
N TYR A 362 -10.26 14.57 -7.94
CA TYR A 362 -10.13 13.11 -7.96
C TYR A 362 -10.54 12.55 -6.59
N LEU A 363 -11.69 11.88 -6.53
CA LEU A 363 -12.24 11.22 -5.36
C LEU A 363 -12.14 9.71 -5.55
N HIS A 364 -11.33 9.04 -4.73
CA HIS A 364 -11.18 7.59 -4.73
C HIS A 364 -11.65 7.04 -3.39
N LEU A 365 -12.73 6.27 -3.41
CA LEU A 365 -13.35 5.67 -2.24
C LEU A 365 -12.99 4.18 -2.18
N MET A 366 -12.65 3.68 -0.99
CA MET A 366 -12.32 2.26 -0.75
C MET A 366 -13.55 1.36 -0.64
N MET A 367 -14.67 1.77 -1.23
CA MET A 367 -15.89 0.98 -1.22
C MET A 367 -16.21 0.57 -2.65
N PRO A 368 -16.52 -0.72 -2.92
CA PRO A 368 -16.78 -1.80 -1.97
C PRO A 368 -15.57 -2.68 -1.57
N HIS A 369 -14.31 -2.23 -1.73
CA HIS A 369 -13.11 -2.96 -1.26
C HIS A 369 -13.20 -3.37 0.23
N GLU A 370 -12.57 -4.49 0.59
CA GLU A 370 -12.50 -4.97 1.98
C GLU A 370 -11.73 -4.01 2.94
N PRO A 371 -11.99 -4.02 4.26
CA PRO A 371 -12.95 -4.84 4.98
C PRO A 371 -14.40 -4.45 4.66
N PHE A 372 -15.28 -5.45 4.53
CA PHE A 372 -16.70 -5.25 4.25
C PHE A 372 -17.41 -4.76 5.51
N VAL A 373 -17.33 -3.45 5.76
CA VAL A 373 -17.71 -2.77 7.02
C VAL A 373 -19.20 -2.56 7.21
N ARG A 374 -20.01 -2.80 6.18
CA ARG A 374 -21.47 -2.60 6.19
C ARG A 374 -22.19 -3.72 5.43
N ASP A 375 -23.32 -4.15 5.97
CA ASP A 375 -24.28 -4.97 5.23
C ASP A 375 -25.13 -4.09 4.27
N SER A 376 -26.01 -4.73 3.49
CA SER A 376 -26.86 -4.04 2.50
C SER A 376 -27.86 -3.05 3.11
N LEU A 377 -28.14 -3.14 4.41
CA LEU A 377 -29.01 -2.25 5.17
C LEU A 377 -28.24 -1.13 5.88
N GLY A 378 -26.91 -1.16 5.83
CA GLY A 378 -26.03 -0.18 6.49
C GLY A 378 -25.71 -0.50 7.96
N ASN A 379 -25.98 -1.72 8.42
CA ASN A 379 -25.55 -2.16 9.75
C ASN A 379 -24.10 -2.66 9.73
N LYS A 380 -23.44 -2.63 10.88
CA LYS A 380 -22.14 -3.29 11.06
C LYS A 380 -22.34 -4.81 10.97
N PRO A 381 -21.64 -5.51 10.08
CA PRO A 381 -21.80 -6.95 9.95
C PRO A 381 -21.19 -7.70 11.14
N GLY A 382 -21.50 -9.00 11.24
CA GLY A 382 -20.90 -9.89 12.24
C GLY A 382 -19.43 -10.24 11.95
N LEU A 383 -18.83 -10.99 12.89
CA LEU A 383 -17.43 -11.44 12.90
C LEU A 383 -16.85 -11.88 11.55
N MET A 384 -17.62 -12.60 10.74
CA MET A 384 -17.16 -13.22 9.49
C MET A 384 -16.73 -12.19 8.43
N ASN A 385 -17.07 -10.90 8.60
CA ASN A 385 -16.76 -9.85 7.64
C ASN A 385 -15.51 -9.02 7.97
N TYR A 386 -14.85 -9.27 9.11
CA TYR A 386 -13.67 -8.53 9.56
C TYR A 386 -12.43 -9.43 9.66
N GLY A 387 -11.73 -9.66 8.54
CA GLY A 387 -10.45 -10.39 8.55
C GLY A 387 -10.63 -11.85 8.99
N GLY A 388 -10.54 -12.77 8.03
CA GLY A 388 -10.96 -14.15 8.25
C GLY A 388 -10.51 -15.07 7.13
N SER A 389 -10.24 -16.33 7.44
CA SER A 389 -10.31 -17.43 6.47
C SER A 389 -11.77 -17.65 6.05
N ARG A 390 -12.34 -16.69 5.32
CA ARG A 390 -13.64 -16.82 4.66
C ARG A 390 -13.53 -17.83 3.52
N THR A 391 -14.57 -18.61 3.34
CA THR A 391 -14.78 -19.29 2.06
C THR A 391 -15.00 -18.25 0.96
N ILE A 392 -14.83 -18.68 -0.29
CA ILE A 392 -15.12 -17.82 -1.45
C ILE A 392 -16.58 -17.36 -1.39
N ALA A 393 -17.52 -18.26 -1.08
CA ALA A 393 -18.95 -17.94 -0.99
C ALA A 393 -19.28 -16.91 0.11
N GLU A 394 -18.63 -16.98 1.28
CA GLU A 394 -18.81 -15.98 2.35
C GLU A 394 -18.23 -14.63 1.94
N THR A 395 -17.06 -14.63 1.30
CA THR A 395 -16.44 -13.42 0.76
C THR A 395 -17.33 -12.76 -0.28
N ASP A 396 -17.86 -13.55 -1.21
CA ASP A 396 -18.76 -13.09 -2.27
C ASP A 396 -20.06 -12.51 -1.72
N SER A 397 -20.66 -13.18 -0.73
CA SER A 397 -21.86 -12.69 -0.06
C SER A 397 -21.62 -11.37 0.68
N ALA A 398 -20.50 -11.26 1.40
CA ALA A 398 -20.16 -10.05 2.14
C ALA A 398 -19.81 -8.88 1.20
N TYR A 399 -19.08 -9.15 0.12
CA TYR A 399 -18.82 -8.19 -0.95
C TYR A 399 -20.13 -7.67 -1.55
N LEU A 400 -21.06 -8.56 -1.91
CA LEU A 400 -22.33 -8.17 -2.53
C LEU A 400 -23.19 -7.31 -1.58
N GLN A 401 -23.24 -7.65 -0.29
CA GLN A 401 -23.93 -6.85 0.71
C GLN A 401 -23.33 -5.44 0.80
N TYR A 402 -22.00 -5.33 0.85
CA TYR A 402 -21.33 -4.03 0.93
C TYR A 402 -21.43 -3.23 -0.38
N LEU A 403 -21.49 -3.88 -1.53
CA LEU A 403 -21.76 -3.25 -2.82
C LEU A 403 -23.17 -2.64 -2.88
N VAL A 404 -24.18 -3.34 -2.36
CA VAL A 404 -25.55 -2.79 -2.28
C VAL A 404 -25.59 -1.54 -1.40
N TYR A 405 -24.90 -1.57 -0.25
CA TYR A 405 -24.73 -0.38 0.59
C TYR A 405 -24.03 0.76 -0.16
N THR A 406 -22.91 0.44 -0.83
CA THR A 406 -22.13 1.39 -1.64
C THR A 406 -23.00 2.07 -2.69
N ASN A 407 -23.86 1.31 -3.39
CA ASN A 407 -24.79 1.86 -4.38
C ASN A 407 -25.71 2.94 -3.79
N ASN A 408 -26.23 2.71 -2.59
CA ASN A 408 -27.12 3.66 -1.92
C ASN A 408 -26.37 4.93 -1.51
N VAL A 409 -25.21 4.76 -0.85
CA VAL A 409 -24.38 5.88 -0.39
C VAL A 409 -23.90 6.74 -1.54
N ILE A 410 -23.43 6.13 -2.64
CA ILE A 410 -22.93 6.85 -3.81
C ILE A 410 -24.03 7.62 -4.53
N MET A 411 -25.23 7.04 -4.64
CA MET A 411 -26.35 7.76 -5.25
C MET A 411 -26.75 8.99 -4.41
N GLU A 412 -26.83 8.84 -3.09
CA GLU A 412 -27.11 9.95 -2.19
C GLU A 412 -26.02 11.04 -2.29
N PHE A 413 -24.76 10.65 -2.32
CA PHE A 413 -23.63 11.55 -2.52
C PHE A 413 -23.73 12.31 -3.85
N ILE A 414 -24.00 11.62 -4.96
CA ILE A 414 -24.13 12.22 -6.30
C ILE A 414 -25.30 13.22 -6.32
N GLU A 415 -26.44 12.88 -5.72
CA GLU A 415 -27.61 13.78 -5.63
C GLU A 415 -27.27 15.06 -4.86
N LYS A 416 -26.63 14.93 -3.69
CA LYS A 416 -26.14 16.07 -2.89
C LYS A 416 -25.10 16.90 -3.63
N LEU A 417 -24.21 16.25 -4.38
CA LEU A 417 -23.17 16.93 -5.16
C LEU A 417 -23.79 17.73 -6.31
N LYS A 418 -24.76 17.17 -7.04
CA LYS A 418 -25.51 17.88 -8.09
C LYS A 418 -26.29 19.07 -7.53
N ALA A 419 -26.90 18.92 -6.37
CA ALA A 419 -27.64 20.00 -5.71
C ALA A 419 -26.73 21.17 -5.28
N SER A 420 -25.55 20.85 -4.74
CA SER A 420 -24.58 21.86 -4.26
C SER A 420 -23.81 22.55 -5.39
N ALA A 421 -23.50 21.86 -6.49
CA ALA A 421 -22.73 22.41 -7.62
C ALA A 421 -23.55 23.31 -8.57
N GLY A 422 -24.71 23.83 -8.13
CA GLY A 422 -25.54 24.76 -8.93
C GLY A 422 -26.49 24.09 -9.92
N GLY A 423 -26.82 22.80 -9.75
CA GLY A 423 -27.80 22.06 -10.54
C GLY A 423 -29.25 22.46 -10.27
N CYS A 424 -29.58 23.75 -10.34
CA CYS A 424 -30.96 24.22 -10.46
C CYS A 424 -31.05 25.35 -11.49
N MET A 425 -30.78 25.01 -12.75
CA MET A 425 -31.32 25.76 -13.89
C MET A 425 -32.24 24.82 -14.68
N ARG A 426 -33.53 24.88 -14.33
CA ARG A 426 -34.72 24.51 -15.13
C ARG A 426 -34.57 23.36 -16.13
N TRP A 427 -34.82 22.12 -15.71
CA TRP A 427 -35.11 20.99 -16.59
C TRP A 427 -36.61 20.62 -16.66
N LYS A 428 -37.51 21.59 -16.49
CA LYS A 428 -38.98 21.32 -16.59
C LYS A 428 -39.86 22.36 -17.29
N LYS A 429 -39.32 23.45 -17.85
CA LYS A 429 -40.13 24.36 -18.69
C LYS A 429 -39.29 24.99 -19.77
N LEU A 430 -39.34 24.41 -20.97
CA LEU A 430 -39.38 25.11 -22.26
C LEU A 430 -39.74 24.05 -23.32
N LYS A 431 -41.06 23.82 -23.48
CA LYS A 431 -41.61 23.49 -24.79
C LYS A 431 -41.38 24.74 -25.64
N VAL A 432 -40.32 24.77 -26.42
CA VAL A 432 -40.23 25.66 -27.57
C VAL A 432 -40.09 24.77 -28.78
N ARG A 433 -41.14 24.81 -29.61
CA ARG A 433 -41.16 24.29 -30.97
C ARG A 433 -39.99 24.92 -31.72
N CYS A 434 -39.11 24.11 -32.27
CA CYS A 434 -38.35 24.53 -33.45
C CYS A 434 -39.14 24.08 -34.68
N LEU A 435 -39.24 25.00 -35.64
CA LEU A 435 -39.52 24.73 -37.06
C LEU A 435 -38.49 23.75 -37.61
#